data_AF-A0A662RFY7-F1
#
_entry.id   AF-A0A662RFY7-F1
#
_cell.length_a   1.000
_cell.length_b   1.000
_cell.length_c   1.000
_cell.angle_alpha   90.00
_cell.angle_beta   90.00
_cell.angle_gamma   90.00
#
_symmetry.space_group_name_H-M   'P 1'
#
loop_
_entity.id
_entity.type
_entity.pdbx_description
1 polymer ?
#
loop_
_entity_poly.entity_id
_entity_poly.type
_entity_poly.pdbx_seq_one_letter_code
_entity_poly.pdbx_strand_id
1 'polypeptide(L)'
;EKISERVRWYAQKRGFKYNKVNITNAQKRWGSCSSNRNLNFSWRLVMAPLPVIDYVVIHELVHLEERNHTKAFWNRVLLGKPD
;
A
#
# COMPACT_ATOMS: atom_id res chain seq x y z
N GLU A 1 -2.37 10.45 10.04
CA GLU A 1 -3.22 9.33 10.54
C GLU A 1 -3.87 8.52 9.44
N LYS A 2 -4.62 9.15 8.52
CA LYS A 2 -5.37 8.52 7.42
C LYS A 2 -4.66 7.35 6.72
N ILE A 3 -3.45 7.54 6.16
CA ILE A 3 -2.75 6.47 5.41
C ILE A 3 -2.42 5.26 6.31
N SER A 4 -1.84 5.50 7.48
CA SER A 4 -1.45 4.43 8.41
C SER A 4 -2.66 3.64 8.93
N GLU A 5 -3.81 4.29 9.10
CA GLU A 5 -5.08 3.63 9.45
C GLU A 5 -5.56 2.71 8.33
N ARG A 6 -5.56 3.19 7.08
CA ARG A 6 -5.92 2.36 5.93
C ARG A 6 -4.98 1.16 5.82
N VAL A 7 -3.66 1.37 5.96
CA VAL A 7 -2.69 0.27 5.96
C VAL A 7 -3.03 -0.77 7.02
N ARG A 8 -3.26 -0.37 8.27
CA ARG A 8 -3.63 -1.30 9.35
C ARG A 8 -4.91 -2.07 9.03
N TRP A 9 -5.94 -1.36 8.56
CA TRP A 9 -7.23 -1.96 8.24
C TRP A 9 -7.12 -3.04 7.16
N TYR A 10 -6.50 -2.71 6.02
CA TYR A 10 -6.32 -3.67 4.91
C TYR A 10 -5.37 -4.80 5.29
N ALA A 11 -4.30 -4.50 6.03
CA ALA A 11 -3.36 -5.51 6.50
C ALA A 11 -4.03 -6.52 7.42
N GLN A 12 -4.81 -6.07 8.40
CA GLN A 12 -5.56 -6.94 9.31
C GLN A 12 -6.60 -7.76 8.58
N LYS A 13 -7.39 -7.14 7.69
CA LYS A 13 -8.46 -7.82 6.93
C LYS A 13 -7.93 -8.92 6.02
N ARG A 14 -6.70 -8.80 5.52
CA ARG A 14 -6.11 -9.72 4.52
C ARG A 14 -4.93 -10.55 5.06
N GLY A 15 -4.53 -10.36 6.32
CA GLY A 15 -3.43 -11.11 6.94
C GLY A 15 -2.03 -10.66 6.53
N PHE A 16 -1.88 -9.47 5.94
CA PHE A 16 -0.54 -8.95 5.61
C PHE A 16 0.23 -8.59 6.88
N LYS A 17 1.51 -8.95 6.90
CA LYS A 17 2.46 -8.51 7.93
C LYS A 17 3.43 -7.50 7.30
N TYR A 18 3.57 -6.33 7.89
CA TYR A 18 4.56 -5.33 7.47
C TYR A 18 5.39 -4.91 8.68
N ASN A 19 6.56 -4.33 8.45
CA ASN A 19 7.45 -3.90 9.52
C ASN A 19 7.07 -2.51 10.05
N LYS A 20 7.08 -1.49 9.17
CA LYS A 20 6.70 -0.12 9.50
C LYS A 20 6.09 0.61 8.32
N VAL A 21 5.33 1.65 8.63
CA VAL A 21 4.80 2.62 7.67
C VAL A 21 5.56 3.93 7.85
N ASN A 22 6.18 4.44 6.78
CA ASN A 22 6.83 5.74 6.77
C ASN A 22 6.09 6.69 5.84
N ILE A 23 5.96 7.94 6.26
CA ILE A 23 5.55 9.05 5.41
C ILE A 23 6.82 9.80 4.99
N THR A 24 6.98 10.03 3.68
CA THR A 24 8.23 10.54 3.09
C THR A 24 7.95 11.71 2.15
N ASN A 25 8.99 12.44 1.77
CA ASN A 25 8.92 13.50 0.75
C ASN A 25 9.18 12.99 -0.68
N ALA A 26 8.86 11.72 -0.97
CA ALA A 26 9.05 11.14 -2.30
C ALA A 26 8.24 11.90 -3.37
N GLN A 27 8.90 12.35 -4.42
CA GLN A 27 8.29 13.15 -5.49
C GLN A 27 7.89 12.35 -6.73
N LYS A 28 8.58 11.23 -7.00
CA LYS A 28 8.40 10.42 -8.21
C LYS A 28 7.46 9.22 -8.05
N ARG A 29 7.01 8.95 -6.82
CA ARG A 29 6.19 7.77 -6.50
C ARG A 29 5.24 8.07 -5.34
N TRP A 30 4.08 7.45 -5.36
CA TRP A 30 3.07 7.56 -4.30
C TRP A 30 3.33 6.58 -3.14
N GLY A 31 3.86 5.41 -3.46
CA GLY A 31 4.18 4.33 -2.53
C GLY A 31 5.47 3.60 -2.91
N SER A 32 6.02 2.82 -1.99
CA SER A 32 7.01 1.76 -2.24
C SER A 32 7.13 0.80 -1.06
N CYS A 33 7.43 -0.46 -1.36
CA CYS A 33 7.69 -1.51 -0.38
C CYS A 33 9.16 -1.95 -0.43
N SER A 34 9.88 -1.83 0.68
CA SER A 34 11.30 -2.24 0.76
C SER A 34 11.47 -3.75 0.92
N SER A 35 12.69 -4.27 0.69
CA SER A 35 13.04 -5.67 1.00
C SER A 35 12.69 -6.05 2.44
N ASN A 36 12.96 -5.15 3.39
CA ASN A 36 12.67 -5.30 4.82
C ASN A 36 11.18 -5.07 5.18
N ARG A 37 10.26 -5.14 4.20
CA ARG A 37 8.81 -5.03 4.41
C ARG A 37 8.39 -3.69 5.03
N ASN A 38 9.14 -2.62 4.77
CA ASN A 38 8.74 -1.27 5.13
C ASN A 38 7.89 -0.68 4.00
N LEU A 39 6.73 -0.15 4.33
CA LEU A 39 5.86 0.55 3.40
C LEU A 39 6.14 2.05 3.51
N ASN A 40 6.42 2.71 2.39
CA ASN A 40 6.77 4.13 2.36
C ASN A 40 5.80 4.83 1.43
N PHE A 41 5.14 5.88 1.92
CA PHE A 41 4.19 6.65 1.16
C PHE A 41 4.65 8.11 1.04
N SER A 42 4.36 8.75 -0.08
CA SER A 42 4.55 10.20 -0.22
C SER A 42 3.53 10.94 0.63
N TRP A 43 3.92 11.99 1.35
CA TRP A 43 2.98 12.81 2.13
C TRP A 43 1.86 13.39 1.25
N ARG A 44 2.16 13.68 -0.02
CA ARG A 44 1.20 14.21 -1.00
C ARG A 44 0.00 13.29 -1.22
N LEU A 45 0.15 11.98 -0.94
CA LEU A 45 -0.93 11.01 -1.06
C LEU A 45 -2.12 11.35 -0.16
N VAL A 46 -1.91 12.05 0.97
CA VAL A 46 -2.99 12.44 1.88
C VAL A 46 -4.02 13.36 1.22
N MET A 47 -3.60 14.10 0.19
CA MET A 47 -4.44 15.03 -0.58
C MET A 47 -5.30 14.32 -1.64
N ALA A 48 -5.04 13.03 -1.90
CA ALA A 48 -5.80 12.28 -2.88
C ALA A 48 -7.18 11.86 -2.33
N PRO A 49 -8.17 11.62 -3.21
CA PRO A 49 -9.43 11.00 -2.82
C PRO A 49 -9.20 9.67 -2.10
N LEU A 50 -10.08 9.33 -1.16
CA LEU A 50 -9.95 8.11 -0.36
C LEU A 50 -9.80 6.83 -1.20
N PRO A 51 -10.53 6.63 -2.32
CA PRO A 51 -10.34 5.46 -3.17
C PRO A 51 -8.94 5.35 -3.78
N VAL A 52 -8.30 6.48 -4.07
CA VAL A 52 -6.93 6.53 -4.60
C VAL A 52 -5.93 6.17 -3.50
N ILE A 53 -6.15 6.67 -2.28
CA ILE A 53 -5.32 6.30 -1.12
C ILE A 53 -5.39 4.79 -0.89
N ASP A 54 -6.60 4.23 -0.89
CA ASP A 54 -6.81 2.80 -0.68
C ASP A 54 -6.12 1.96 -1.75
N TYR A 55 -6.26 2.35 -3.00
CA TYR A 55 -5.60 1.67 -4.11
C TYR A 55 -4.08 1.63 -3.93
N VAL A 56 -3.45 2.76 -3.60
CA VAL A 56 -1.99 2.80 -3.36
C VAL A 56 -1.61 1.98 -2.14
N VAL A 57 -2.41 2.01 -1.06
CA VAL A 57 -2.17 1.18 0.14
C VAL A 57 -2.22 -0.31 -0.19
N ILE A 58 -3.26 -0.76 -0.91
CA ILE A 58 -3.40 -2.16 -1.33
C ILE A 58 -2.24 -2.55 -2.24
N HIS A 59 -1.85 -1.69 -3.18
CA HIS A 59 -0.73 -1.92 -4.08
C HIS A 59 0.57 -2.22 -3.31
N GLU A 60 0.91 -1.37 -2.34
CA GLU A 60 2.12 -1.58 -1.54
C GLU A 60 2.02 -2.76 -0.58
N LEU A 61 0.83 -3.10 -0.09
CA LEU A 61 0.61 -4.30 0.71
C LEU A 61 0.82 -5.57 -0.11
N VAL A 62 0.33 -5.62 -1.35
CA VAL A 62 0.53 -6.77 -2.25
C VAL A 62 2.03 -6.99 -2.54
N HIS A 63 2.82 -5.91 -2.59
CA HIS A 63 4.28 -6.01 -2.72
C HIS A 63 4.99 -6.75 -1.57
N LEU A 64 4.32 -7.00 -0.43
CA LEU A 64 4.86 -7.82 0.65
C LEU A 64 4.96 -9.30 0.28
N GLU A 65 4.15 -9.76 -0.69
CA GLU A 65 4.09 -11.15 -1.15
C GLU A 65 4.54 -11.31 -2.59
N GLU A 66 4.29 -10.30 -3.44
CA GLU A 66 4.63 -10.33 -4.87
C GLU A 66 5.35 -9.05 -5.28
N ARG A 67 6.65 -9.14 -5.56
CA ARG A 67 7.51 -7.97 -5.81
C ARG A 67 7.33 -7.37 -7.20
N ASN A 68 6.91 -8.18 -8.17
CA ASN A 68 6.83 -7.79 -9.56
C ASN A 68 5.37 -7.62 -9.97
N HIS A 69 5.08 -6.70 -10.90
CA HIS A 69 3.72 -6.44 -11.39
C HIS A 69 3.20 -7.53 -12.36
N THR A 70 3.29 -8.80 -11.96
CA THR A 70 2.83 -9.97 -12.71
C THR A 70 1.30 -10.05 -12.73
N LYS A 71 0.75 -11.00 -13.50
CA LYS A 71 -0.69 -11.29 -13.45
C LYS A 71 -1.17 -11.65 -12.03
N ALA A 72 -0.35 -12.36 -11.26
CA ALA A 72 -0.66 -12.72 -9.88
C ALA A 72 -0.74 -11.47 -8.97
N PHE A 73 0.15 -10.50 -9.17
CA PHE A 73 0.10 -9.22 -8.48
C PHE A 73 -1.23 -8.51 -8.72
N TRP A 74 -1.61 -8.33 -9.99
CA TRP A 74 -2.84 -7.60 -10.34
C TRP A 74 -4.11 -8.30 -9.86
N ASN A 75 -4.15 -9.63 -9.92
CA ASN A 75 -5.25 -10.41 -9.35
C ASN A 75 -5.42 -10.13 -7.85
N ARG A 76 -4.31 -10.06 -7.10
CA ARG A 76 -4.33 -9.76 -5.66
C ARG A 76 -4.73 -8.31 -5.37
N VAL A 77 -4.28 -7.36 -6.19
CA VAL A 77 -4.70 -5.95 -6.06
C VAL A 77 -6.19 -5.81 -6.30
N LEU A 78 -6.73 -6.46 -7.33
CA LEU A 78 -8.17 -6.44 -7.65
C LEU A 78 -8.99 -7.07 -6.52
N LEU A 79 -8.58 -8.25 -6.02
CA LEU A 79 -9.23 -8.89 -4.87
C LEU A 79 -9.16 -8.03 -3.60
N GLY A 80 -8.12 -7.21 -3.47
CA GLY A 80 -7.89 -6.33 -2.33
C GLY A 80 -8.75 -5.08 -2.30
N LYS A 81 -9.27 -4.62 -3.45
CA LYS A 81 -10.12 -3.42 -3.51
C LYS A 81 -11.42 -3.63 -2.73
N PRO A 82 -11.90 -2.61 -2.01
CA PRO A 82 -13.29 -2.61 -1.55
C PRO A 82 -14.22 -2.53 -2.76
N ASP A 83 -15.39 -3.16 -2.65
CA ASP A 83 -16.47 -3.08 -3.64
C ASP A 83 -16.96 -1.64 -3.81
#